data_AF-A0A662H9P4-F1
#
_entry.id   AF-A0A662H9P4-F1
#
_cell.length_a   1.000
_cell.length_b   1.000
_cell.length_c   1.000
_cell.angle_alpha   90.00
_cell.angle_beta   90.00
_cell.angle_gamma   90.00
#
_symmetry.space_group_name_H-M   'P 1'
#
loop_
_entity.id
_entity.type
_entity.pdbx_description
1 polymer ?
#
loop_
_entity_poly.entity_id
_entity_poly.type
_entity_poly.pdbx_seq_one_letter_code
_entity_poly.pdbx_strand_id
1 'polypeptide(L)'
;MITLEDFKDIPSLIASIKRFLEEVFGKDFLVQELEKLKWRPKGRPEEYKYLKEVNVHRAAKWYKLLETFRERGYRFDLRFSVEVEEFMNLLLFYHSLKTLIERGIIDLGSRAVQGKLHGEPEQFDEFANELFIASNYASNGFKVSMPELSSTGSIDVYAEKGSIKVWCECKKLRRSAPYVELAIRILQWLHEKGMNLLIDVAFTQTPREKPGLIVKAIKSFIEGRRPEKVASLK
;
A
#
# COMPACT_ATOMS: atom_id res chain seq x y z
N MET A 1 -21.41 -15.19 -5.43
CA MET A 1 -20.40 -16.21 -5.75
C MET A 1 -19.70 -15.73 -7.00
N ILE A 2 -18.36 -15.78 -7.09
CA ILE A 2 -17.72 -15.64 -8.39
C ILE A 2 -18.26 -16.75 -9.28
N THR A 3 -18.85 -16.39 -10.42
CA THR A 3 -19.45 -17.38 -11.31
C THR A 3 -18.32 -18.09 -12.05
N LEU A 4 -18.50 -19.37 -12.37
CA LEU A 4 -17.51 -20.13 -13.15
C LEU A 4 -17.20 -19.46 -14.51
N GLU A 5 -18.12 -18.65 -15.02
CA GLU A 5 -17.96 -17.87 -16.25
C GLU A 5 -16.89 -16.77 -16.14
N ASP A 6 -16.72 -16.15 -14.96
CA ASP A 6 -15.70 -15.12 -14.72
C ASP A 6 -14.26 -15.68 -14.82
N PHE A 7 -14.08 -17.00 -14.72
CA PHE A 7 -12.77 -17.68 -14.73
C PHE A 7 -12.55 -18.59 -15.95
N LYS A 8 -13.42 -18.50 -16.96
CA LYS A 8 -13.31 -19.37 -18.15
C LYS A 8 -11.97 -19.22 -18.87
N ASP A 9 -11.46 -17.99 -18.93
CA ASP A 9 -10.15 -17.66 -19.49
C ASP A 9 -9.59 -16.37 -18.85
N ILE A 10 -8.29 -16.14 -19.02
CA ILE A 10 -7.59 -14.96 -18.48
C ILE A 10 -8.22 -13.65 -19.00
N PRO A 11 -8.47 -13.47 -20.32
CA PRO A 11 -9.16 -12.29 -20.83
C PRO A 11 -10.47 -11.95 -20.10
N SER A 12 -11.32 -12.94 -19.89
CA SER A 12 -12.62 -12.82 -19.23
C SER A 12 -12.47 -12.41 -17.76
N LEU A 13 -11.51 -13.02 -17.05
CA LEU A 13 -11.18 -12.64 -15.67
C LEU A 13 -10.73 -11.18 -15.58
N ILE A 14 -9.79 -10.77 -16.43
CA ILE A 14 -9.26 -9.39 -16.45
C ILE A 14 -10.37 -8.39 -16.76
N ALA A 15 -11.26 -8.70 -17.70
CA ALA A 15 -12.41 -7.85 -18.01
C ALA A 15 -13.42 -7.78 -16.85
N SER A 16 -13.63 -8.87 -16.11
CA SER A 16 -14.50 -8.91 -14.93
C SER A 16 -13.93 -8.06 -13.79
N ILE A 17 -12.65 -8.23 -13.45
CA ILE A 17 -11.98 -7.44 -12.41
C ILE A 17 -11.98 -5.95 -12.78
N LYS A 18 -11.69 -5.62 -14.05
CA LYS A 18 -11.69 -4.23 -14.51
C LYS A 18 -13.05 -3.57 -14.31
N ARG A 19 -14.13 -4.21 -14.77
CA ARG A 19 -15.50 -3.71 -14.59
C ARG A 19 -15.84 -3.53 -13.12
N PHE A 20 -15.46 -4.48 -12.28
CA PHE A 20 -15.64 -4.38 -10.83
C PHE A 20 -14.93 -3.16 -10.23
N LEU A 21 -13.68 -2.88 -10.63
CA LEU A 21 -13.01 -1.66 -10.17
C LEU A 21 -13.74 -0.39 -10.65
N GLU A 22 -14.20 -0.36 -11.90
CA GLU A 22 -14.98 0.76 -12.44
C GLU A 22 -16.31 0.96 -11.71
N GLU A 23 -16.98 -0.13 -11.30
CA GLU A 23 -18.23 -0.10 -10.52
C GLU A 23 -18.02 0.36 -9.08
N VAL A 24 -16.95 -0.11 -8.42
CA VAL A 24 -16.68 0.18 -7.00
C VAL A 24 -16.15 1.60 -6.79
N PHE A 25 -15.24 2.06 -7.67
CA PHE A 25 -14.54 3.33 -7.50
C PHE A 25 -14.99 4.42 -8.47
N GLY A 26 -15.68 4.06 -9.55
CA GLY A 26 -15.95 4.99 -10.65
C GLY A 26 -14.74 5.15 -11.57
N LYS A 27 -14.98 5.02 -12.87
CA LYS A 27 -13.94 5.16 -13.89
C LYS A 27 -13.23 6.52 -13.84
N ASP A 28 -13.97 7.60 -13.60
CA ASP A 28 -13.42 8.95 -13.57
C ASP A 28 -12.41 9.14 -12.44
N PHE A 29 -12.71 8.62 -11.24
CA PHE A 29 -11.77 8.63 -10.12
C PHE A 29 -10.49 7.87 -10.45
N LEU A 30 -10.60 6.65 -11.01
CA LEU A 30 -9.44 5.84 -11.38
C LEU A 30 -8.55 6.55 -12.40
N VAL A 31 -9.14 7.18 -13.42
CA VAL A 31 -8.39 7.94 -14.44
C VAL A 31 -7.76 9.19 -13.83
N GLN A 32 -8.48 9.94 -13.00
CA GLN A 32 -7.97 11.14 -12.33
C GLN A 32 -6.78 10.83 -11.42
N GLU A 33 -6.82 9.73 -10.67
CA GLU A 33 -5.69 9.29 -9.84
C GLU A 33 -4.46 8.95 -10.69
N LEU A 34 -4.65 8.34 -11.87
CA LEU A 34 -3.53 8.02 -12.77
C LEU A 34 -2.86 9.26 -13.36
N GLU A 35 -3.57 10.37 -13.50
CA GLU A 35 -2.97 11.64 -13.94
C GLU A 35 -1.87 12.12 -13.00
N LYS A 36 -1.95 11.78 -11.69
CA LYS A 36 -0.88 12.07 -10.73
C LYS A 36 0.45 11.41 -11.11
N LEU A 37 0.44 10.28 -11.83
CA LEU A 37 1.67 9.63 -12.30
C LEU A 37 2.39 10.42 -13.41
N LYS A 38 1.72 11.38 -14.07
CA LYS A 38 2.39 12.31 -14.99
C LYS A 38 3.29 13.29 -14.23
N TRP A 39 3.04 13.48 -12.94
CA TRP A 39 3.90 14.28 -12.08
C TRP A 39 5.25 13.58 -11.90
N ARG A 40 6.32 14.27 -12.26
CA ARG A 40 7.68 13.90 -11.92
C ARG A 40 8.18 14.85 -10.84
N PRO A 41 8.83 14.36 -9.76
CA PRO A 41 9.45 15.23 -8.79
C PRO A 41 10.45 16.15 -9.50
N LYS A 42 10.14 17.45 -9.54
CA LYS A 42 11.05 18.48 -10.06
C LYS A 42 12.14 18.69 -9.00
N GLY A 43 13.38 18.47 -9.37
CA GLY A 43 14.53 18.65 -8.49
C GLY A 43 15.80 18.12 -9.11
N ARG A 44 16.92 18.60 -8.60
CA ARG A 44 18.25 18.06 -8.88
C ARG A 44 18.38 16.64 -8.30
N PRO A 45 19.06 15.67 -8.96
CA PRO A 45 19.26 14.32 -8.41
C PRO A 45 19.81 14.31 -6.97
N GLU A 46 20.63 15.30 -6.65
CA GLU A 46 21.25 15.54 -5.33
C GLU A 46 20.23 15.90 -4.24
N GLU A 47 19.00 16.26 -4.62
CA GLU A 47 17.92 16.50 -3.68
C GLU A 47 17.22 15.21 -3.24
N TYR A 48 17.47 14.08 -3.90
CA TYR A 48 16.90 12.76 -3.59
C TYR A 48 15.36 12.72 -3.49
N LYS A 49 14.67 13.76 -4.01
CA LYS A 49 13.20 13.87 -3.97
C LYS A 49 12.50 12.78 -4.78
N TYR A 50 13.21 12.11 -5.68
CA TYR A 50 12.73 10.93 -6.41
C TYR A 50 12.48 9.71 -5.51
N LEU A 51 13.00 9.69 -4.28
CA LEU A 51 12.70 8.67 -3.28
C LEU A 51 11.31 8.85 -2.66
N LYS A 52 10.67 10.02 -2.83
CA LYS A 52 9.28 10.23 -2.41
C LYS A 52 8.37 9.58 -3.44
N GLU A 53 7.65 8.54 -3.03
CA GLU A 53 6.63 7.93 -3.87
C GLU A 53 5.52 8.93 -4.20
N VAL A 54 5.03 8.89 -5.44
CA VAL A 54 3.85 9.65 -5.83
C VAL A 54 2.66 9.02 -5.13
N ASN A 55 1.93 9.82 -4.36
CA ASN A 55 0.75 9.39 -3.58
C ASN A 55 -0.44 9.12 -4.52
N VAL A 56 -0.39 7.98 -5.21
CA VAL A 56 -1.42 7.51 -6.15
C VAL A 56 -2.19 6.38 -5.51
N HIS A 57 -3.52 6.49 -5.55
CA HIS A 57 -4.41 5.48 -5.01
C HIS A 57 -4.15 4.09 -5.61
N ARG A 58 -4.12 3.06 -4.75
CA ARG A 58 -3.74 1.71 -5.17
C ARG A 58 -4.72 1.09 -6.15
N ALA A 59 -6.02 1.37 -6.01
CA ALA A 59 -7.03 0.95 -6.99
C ALA A 59 -6.73 1.47 -8.40
N ALA A 60 -6.22 2.70 -8.53
CA ALA A 60 -5.81 3.26 -9.82
C ALA A 60 -4.56 2.54 -10.37
N LYS A 61 -3.58 2.24 -9.51
CA LYS A 61 -2.40 1.43 -9.88
C LYS A 61 -2.82 0.04 -10.40
N TRP A 62 -3.77 -0.62 -9.75
CA TRP A 62 -4.34 -1.89 -10.19
C TRP A 62 -5.08 -1.77 -11.52
N TYR A 63 -5.89 -0.73 -11.69
CA TYR A 63 -6.57 -0.45 -12.95
C TYR A 63 -5.56 -0.31 -14.11
N LYS A 64 -4.47 0.44 -13.90
CA LYS A 64 -3.37 0.54 -14.88
C LYS A 64 -2.66 -0.80 -15.11
N LEU A 65 -2.44 -1.59 -14.05
CA LEU A 65 -1.83 -2.92 -14.15
C LEU A 65 -2.64 -3.83 -15.08
N LEU A 66 -3.97 -3.84 -14.95
CA LEU A 66 -4.86 -4.63 -15.83
C LEU A 66 -4.76 -4.18 -17.29
N GLU A 67 -4.71 -2.87 -17.55
CA GLU A 67 -4.52 -2.32 -18.91
C GLU A 67 -3.19 -2.77 -19.50
N THR A 68 -2.09 -2.59 -18.77
CA THR A 68 -0.76 -3.00 -19.23
C THR A 68 -0.66 -4.52 -19.43
N PHE A 69 -1.25 -5.30 -18.53
CA PHE A 69 -1.28 -6.76 -18.66
C PHE A 69 -2.02 -7.19 -19.93
N ARG A 70 -3.15 -6.54 -20.25
CA ARG A 70 -3.90 -6.76 -21.49
C ARG A 70 -3.12 -6.35 -22.73
N GLU A 71 -2.50 -5.17 -22.73
CA GLU A 71 -1.68 -4.67 -23.84
C GLU A 71 -0.50 -5.60 -24.16
N ARG A 72 0.04 -6.28 -23.16
CA ARG A 72 1.12 -7.28 -23.30
C ARG A 72 0.63 -8.67 -23.69
N GLY A 73 -0.65 -8.83 -24.05
CA GLY A 73 -1.23 -10.13 -24.40
C GLY A 73 -1.35 -11.07 -23.19
N TYR A 74 -1.69 -10.52 -22.02
CA TYR A 74 -1.91 -11.24 -20.76
C TYR A 74 -0.65 -11.92 -20.22
N ARG A 75 0.47 -11.17 -20.25
CA ARG A 75 1.78 -11.62 -19.75
C ARG A 75 2.39 -10.59 -18.82
N PHE A 76 2.94 -11.07 -17.72
CA PHE A 76 3.77 -10.25 -16.84
C PHE A 76 5.17 -10.11 -17.41
N ASP A 77 5.77 -8.96 -17.17
CA ASP A 77 7.20 -8.82 -17.35
C ASP A 77 7.90 -9.32 -16.08
N LEU A 78 8.40 -10.56 -16.12
CA LEU A 78 9.00 -11.23 -14.96
C LEU A 78 10.28 -10.56 -14.45
N ARG A 79 10.81 -9.55 -15.15
CA ARG A 79 11.86 -8.67 -14.62
C ARG A 79 11.37 -7.84 -13.43
N PHE A 80 10.06 -7.71 -13.25
CA PHE A 80 9.42 -6.93 -12.20
C PHE A 80 8.50 -7.82 -11.35
N SER A 81 9.05 -8.43 -10.29
CA SER A 81 8.26 -9.25 -9.33
C SER A 81 7.07 -8.49 -8.73
N VAL A 82 7.20 -7.16 -8.61
CA VAL A 82 6.17 -6.27 -8.08
C VAL A 82 4.87 -6.31 -8.89
N GLU A 83 4.92 -6.50 -10.23
CA GLU A 83 3.69 -6.60 -11.04
C GLU A 83 2.88 -7.84 -10.67
N VAL A 84 3.56 -8.96 -10.40
CA VAL A 84 2.93 -10.22 -10.01
C VAL A 84 2.33 -10.10 -8.61
N GLU A 85 3.08 -9.52 -7.67
CA GLU A 85 2.61 -9.28 -6.29
C GLU A 85 1.39 -8.36 -6.24
N GLU A 86 1.39 -7.26 -6.99
CA GLU A 86 0.24 -6.36 -7.08
C GLU A 86 -0.97 -7.02 -7.75
N PHE A 87 -0.75 -7.88 -8.75
CA PHE A 87 -1.84 -8.65 -9.33
C PHE A 87 -2.45 -9.64 -8.34
N MET A 88 -1.63 -10.36 -7.57
CA MET A 88 -2.14 -11.24 -6.51
C MET A 88 -2.94 -10.46 -5.45
N ASN A 89 -2.45 -9.29 -5.05
CA ASN A 89 -3.18 -8.41 -4.12
C ASN A 89 -4.53 -7.93 -4.69
N LEU A 90 -4.56 -7.58 -5.98
CA LEU A 90 -5.80 -7.22 -6.68
C LEU A 90 -6.80 -8.39 -6.70
N LEU A 91 -6.34 -9.61 -6.98
CA LEU A 91 -7.20 -10.80 -6.96
C LEU A 91 -7.81 -11.03 -5.57
N LEU A 92 -6.98 -10.91 -4.52
CA LEU A 92 -7.45 -11.02 -3.14
C LEU A 92 -8.46 -9.93 -2.79
N PHE A 93 -8.23 -8.69 -3.24
CA PHE A 93 -9.16 -7.58 -3.05
C PHE A 93 -10.48 -7.81 -3.76
N TYR A 94 -10.44 -8.14 -5.05
CA TYR A 94 -11.62 -8.46 -5.84
C TYR A 94 -12.45 -9.56 -5.18
N HIS A 95 -11.82 -10.68 -4.83
CA HIS A 95 -12.50 -11.80 -4.18
C HIS A 95 -13.08 -11.42 -2.81
N SER A 96 -12.29 -10.73 -1.98
CA SER A 96 -12.67 -10.38 -0.61
C SER A 96 -13.85 -9.41 -0.58
N LEU A 97 -13.74 -8.29 -1.32
CA LEU A 97 -14.79 -7.28 -1.33
C LEU A 97 -16.08 -7.82 -1.94
N LYS A 98 -16.00 -8.55 -3.07
CA LYS A 98 -17.16 -9.20 -3.69
C LYS A 98 -17.85 -10.15 -2.72
N THR A 99 -17.09 -11.00 -2.02
CA THR A 99 -17.64 -11.93 -1.03
C THR A 99 -18.37 -11.21 0.10
N LEU A 100 -17.82 -10.10 0.60
CA LEU A 100 -18.42 -9.33 1.68
C LEU A 100 -19.69 -8.58 1.24
N ILE A 101 -19.72 -8.06 0.01
CA ILE A 101 -20.91 -7.44 -0.60
C ILE A 101 -22.03 -8.47 -0.76
N GLU A 102 -21.72 -9.62 -1.36
CA GLU A 102 -22.71 -10.68 -1.63
C GLU A 102 -23.32 -11.28 -0.36
N ARG A 103 -22.59 -11.22 0.75
CA ARG A 103 -23.06 -11.66 2.07
C ARG A 103 -23.77 -10.55 2.86
N GLY A 104 -23.91 -9.35 2.28
CA GLY A 104 -24.54 -8.20 2.92
C GLY A 104 -23.75 -7.64 4.11
N ILE A 105 -22.44 -7.93 4.20
CA ILE A 105 -21.56 -7.42 5.27
C ILE A 105 -21.09 -6.00 4.91
N ILE A 106 -20.87 -5.74 3.62
CA ILE A 106 -20.49 -4.43 3.08
C ILE A 106 -21.59 -3.93 2.16
N ASP A 107 -21.96 -2.67 2.35
CA ASP A 107 -22.87 -1.94 1.48
C ASP A 107 -22.11 -0.82 0.76
N LEU A 108 -22.03 -0.89 -0.57
CA LEU A 108 -21.42 0.15 -1.39
C LEU A 108 -22.22 1.47 -1.36
N GLY A 109 -23.49 1.45 -0.97
CA GLY A 109 -24.28 2.66 -0.72
C GLY A 109 -23.90 3.39 0.57
N SER A 110 -23.16 2.75 1.48
CA SER A 110 -22.75 3.34 2.74
C SER A 110 -21.66 4.40 2.55
N ARG A 111 -21.89 5.60 3.09
CA ARG A 111 -20.89 6.69 3.10
C ARG A 111 -19.59 6.29 3.81
N ALA A 112 -19.67 5.47 4.86
CA ALA A 112 -18.49 5.03 5.61
C ALA A 112 -17.62 4.11 4.74
N VAL A 113 -18.24 3.18 4.02
CA VAL A 113 -17.56 2.29 3.06
C VAL A 113 -16.94 3.11 1.94
N GLN A 114 -17.71 4.01 1.34
CA GLN A 114 -17.23 4.89 0.27
C GLN A 114 -16.06 5.77 0.73
N GLY A 115 -16.11 6.29 1.96
CA GLY A 115 -15.05 7.09 2.56
C GLY A 115 -13.75 6.30 2.74
N LYS A 116 -13.80 5.03 3.17
CA LYS A 116 -12.61 4.18 3.25
C LYS A 116 -12.09 3.72 1.88
N LEU A 117 -12.98 3.47 0.91
CA LEU A 117 -12.60 3.10 -0.47
C LEU A 117 -11.90 4.25 -1.20
N HIS A 118 -12.37 5.49 -1.02
CA HIS A 118 -11.83 6.69 -1.67
C HIS A 118 -10.90 7.50 -0.76
N GLY A 119 -10.49 6.92 0.37
CA GLY A 119 -9.62 7.56 1.34
C GLY A 119 -8.22 7.80 0.77
N GLU A 120 -7.35 8.38 1.59
CA GLU A 120 -5.94 8.48 1.23
C GLU A 120 -5.36 7.08 0.94
N PRO A 121 -4.36 6.94 0.05
CA PRO A 121 -3.85 5.63 -0.36
C PRO A 121 -3.44 4.74 0.82
N GLU A 122 -2.94 5.37 1.87
CA GLU A 122 -2.65 4.75 3.15
C GLU A 122 -3.91 4.21 3.87
N GLN A 123 -4.99 4.97 3.94
CA GLN A 123 -6.23 4.52 4.58
C GLN A 123 -6.87 3.37 3.78
N PHE A 124 -6.86 3.48 2.45
CA PHE A 124 -7.34 2.41 1.58
C PHE A 124 -6.57 1.11 1.78
N ASP A 125 -5.24 1.19 1.94
CA ASP A 125 -4.40 0.01 2.16
C ASP A 125 -4.66 -0.68 3.51
N GLU A 126 -5.05 0.09 4.52
CA GLU A 126 -5.51 -0.42 5.82
C GLU A 126 -6.85 -1.12 5.66
N PHE A 127 -7.79 -0.45 4.98
CA PHE A 127 -9.10 -0.98 4.73
C PHE A 127 -9.04 -2.27 3.91
N ALA A 128 -8.23 -2.34 2.86
CA ALA A 128 -8.04 -3.56 2.07
C ALA A 128 -7.58 -4.75 2.94
N ASN A 129 -6.75 -4.50 3.96
CA ASN A 129 -6.34 -5.53 4.89
C ASN A 129 -7.48 -5.96 5.83
N GLU A 130 -8.30 -5.03 6.31
CA GLU A 130 -9.54 -5.34 7.05
C GLU A 130 -10.47 -6.23 6.20
N LEU A 131 -10.63 -5.92 4.91
CA LEU A 131 -11.44 -6.71 3.98
C LEU A 131 -10.91 -8.15 3.84
N PHE A 132 -9.60 -8.35 3.78
CA PHE A 132 -9.01 -9.69 3.68
C PHE A 132 -9.31 -10.53 4.92
N ILE A 133 -9.19 -9.92 6.10
CA ILE A 133 -9.43 -10.60 7.38
C ILE A 133 -10.93 -10.93 7.51
N ALA A 134 -11.80 -9.95 7.24
CA ALA A 134 -13.25 -10.15 7.28
C ALA A 134 -13.71 -11.22 6.28
N SER A 135 -13.20 -11.18 5.04
CA SER A 135 -13.58 -12.17 4.01
C SER A 135 -13.10 -13.57 4.38
N ASN A 136 -11.92 -13.71 4.99
CA ASN A 136 -11.41 -14.99 5.46
C ASN A 136 -12.33 -15.63 6.49
N TYR A 137 -12.75 -14.89 7.51
CA TYR A 137 -13.71 -15.39 8.50
C TYR A 137 -15.05 -15.74 7.87
N ALA A 138 -15.58 -14.86 7.01
CA ALA A 138 -16.84 -15.09 6.33
C ALA A 138 -16.78 -16.39 5.50
N SER A 139 -15.73 -16.57 4.70
CA SER A 139 -15.51 -17.77 3.90
C SER A 139 -15.40 -19.05 4.73
N ASN A 140 -14.96 -18.97 5.98
CA ASN A 140 -14.90 -20.09 6.92
C ASN A 140 -16.18 -20.29 7.75
N GLY A 141 -17.28 -19.64 7.36
CA GLY A 141 -18.62 -19.84 7.95
C GLY A 141 -18.83 -19.12 9.27
N PHE A 142 -18.04 -18.08 9.56
CA PHE A 142 -18.33 -17.16 10.66
C PHE A 142 -19.39 -16.15 10.23
N LYS A 143 -20.23 -15.74 11.18
CA LYS A 143 -21.02 -14.51 11.06
C LYS A 143 -20.08 -13.34 11.31
N VAL A 144 -19.90 -12.48 10.32
CA VAL A 144 -18.94 -11.37 10.36
C VAL A 144 -19.68 -10.04 10.32
N SER A 145 -19.17 -9.06 11.06
CA SER A 145 -19.56 -7.66 10.94
C SER A 145 -18.31 -6.76 11.01
N MET A 146 -18.43 -5.54 10.50
CA MET A 146 -17.41 -4.50 10.60
C MET A 146 -17.99 -3.30 11.39
N PRO A 147 -17.93 -3.34 12.74
CA PRO A 147 -18.60 -2.37 13.61
C PRO A 147 -18.29 -0.91 13.33
N GLU A 148 -17.03 -0.59 12.99
CA GLU A 148 -16.61 0.78 12.68
C GLU A 148 -17.37 1.35 11.47
N LEU A 149 -17.58 0.53 10.42
CA LEU A 149 -18.32 0.93 9.22
C LEU A 149 -19.81 1.18 9.48
N SER A 150 -20.35 0.62 10.56
CA SER A 150 -21.75 0.76 10.96
C SER A 150 -21.94 1.71 12.15
N SER A 151 -20.85 2.33 12.63
CA SER A 151 -20.87 3.18 13.84
C SER A 151 -21.42 2.48 15.08
N THR A 152 -21.34 1.15 15.14
CA THR A 152 -21.85 0.33 16.26
C THR A 152 -20.75 -0.05 17.25
N GLY A 153 -19.49 0.22 16.93
CA GLY A 153 -18.34 -0.02 17.81
C GLY A 153 -17.03 0.44 17.18
N SER A 154 -15.94 0.38 17.94
CA SER A 154 -14.60 0.85 17.52
C SER A 154 -13.68 -0.27 17.03
N ILE A 155 -14.22 -1.46 16.80
CA ILE A 155 -13.44 -2.65 16.40
C ILE A 155 -13.58 -2.81 14.89
N ASP A 156 -12.46 -3.06 14.20
CA ASP A 156 -12.43 -3.16 12.74
C ASP A 156 -13.27 -4.34 12.24
N VAL A 157 -13.06 -5.54 12.80
CA VAL A 157 -13.76 -6.77 12.41
C VAL A 157 -14.20 -7.57 13.64
N TYR A 158 -15.48 -7.96 13.67
CA TYR A 158 -16.04 -8.94 14.60
C TYR A 158 -16.46 -10.20 13.86
N ALA A 159 -16.14 -11.38 14.41
CA ALA A 159 -16.53 -12.66 13.84
C ALA A 159 -17.01 -13.63 14.92
N GLU A 160 -18.08 -14.37 14.63
CA GLU A 160 -18.69 -15.33 15.55
C GLU A 160 -19.05 -16.66 14.86
N LYS A 161 -18.72 -17.78 15.50
CA LYS A 161 -19.13 -19.13 15.07
C LYS A 161 -19.30 -20.04 16.29
N GLY A 162 -20.55 -20.34 16.64
CA GLY A 162 -20.86 -21.11 17.85
C GLY A 162 -20.44 -20.35 19.10
N SER A 163 -19.58 -20.95 19.92
CA SER A 163 -19.02 -20.30 21.13
C SER A 163 -17.79 -19.43 20.86
N ILE A 164 -17.23 -19.46 19.64
CA ILE A 164 -16.03 -18.70 19.29
C ILE A 164 -16.43 -17.28 18.90
N LYS A 165 -15.86 -16.29 19.59
CA LYS A 165 -15.97 -14.87 19.28
C LYS A 165 -14.59 -14.27 19.09
N VAL A 166 -14.42 -13.52 18.02
CA VAL A 166 -13.15 -12.88 17.67
C VAL A 166 -13.39 -11.38 17.46
N TRP A 167 -12.53 -10.58 18.07
CA TRP A 167 -12.45 -9.14 17.88
C TRP A 167 -11.07 -8.82 17.31
N CYS A 168 -11.03 -8.32 16.08
CA CYS A 168 -9.80 -8.05 15.36
C CYS A 168 -9.61 -6.55 15.22
N GLU A 169 -8.46 -6.07 15.72
CA GLU A 169 -7.88 -4.80 15.33
C GLU A 169 -6.83 -5.07 14.24
N CYS A 170 -7.04 -4.49 13.07
CA CYS A 170 -6.24 -4.76 11.88
C CYS A 170 -5.18 -3.66 11.73
N LYS A 171 -3.89 -4.02 11.76
CA LYS A 171 -2.79 -3.09 11.55
C LYS A 171 -1.81 -3.62 10.51
N LYS A 172 -1.47 -2.78 9.53
CA LYS A 172 -0.43 -3.07 8.53
C LYS A 172 0.86 -2.40 8.96
N LEU A 173 1.95 -3.16 9.07
CA LEU A 173 3.28 -2.59 9.30
C LEU A 173 3.75 -1.85 8.04
N ARG A 174 4.18 -0.60 8.19
CA ARG A 174 4.57 0.27 7.07
C ARG A 174 5.94 0.87 7.28
N ARG A 175 6.66 1.05 6.17
CA ARG A 175 7.74 2.03 6.10
C ARG A 175 7.10 3.42 6.00
N SER A 176 6.86 4.02 7.16
CA SER A 176 6.22 5.34 7.26
C SER A 176 7.03 6.44 6.57
N ALA A 177 6.35 7.48 6.06
CA ALA A 177 6.96 8.69 5.50
C ALA A 177 8.17 9.27 6.30
N PRO A 178 8.18 9.24 7.65
CA PRO A 178 9.36 9.61 8.44
C PRO A 178 10.67 8.90 8.06
N TYR A 179 10.65 7.61 7.69
CA TYR A 179 11.86 6.89 7.30
C TYR A 179 12.39 7.36 5.95
N VAL A 180 11.50 7.63 4.99
CA VAL A 180 11.89 8.17 3.67
C VAL A 180 12.46 9.58 3.84
N GLU A 181 11.85 10.40 4.70
CA GLU A 181 12.35 11.74 4.99
C GLU A 181 13.74 11.70 5.65
N LEU A 182 13.95 10.80 6.61
CA LEU A 182 15.26 10.57 7.22
C LEU A 182 16.30 10.19 6.16
N ALA A 183 15.99 9.24 5.29
CA ALA A 183 16.88 8.79 4.23
C ALA A 183 17.26 9.95 3.29
N ILE A 184 16.29 10.74 2.82
CA ILE A 184 16.54 11.91 1.96
C ILE A 184 17.49 12.90 2.64
N ARG A 185 17.23 13.26 3.91
CA ARG A 185 18.05 14.25 4.65
C ARG A 185 19.48 13.76 4.90
N ILE A 186 19.67 12.47 5.14
CA ILE A 186 20.99 11.86 5.35
C ILE A 186 21.75 11.82 4.02
N LEU A 187 21.10 11.36 2.94
CA LEU A 187 21.71 11.26 1.61
C LEU A 187 22.13 12.62 1.07
N GLN A 188 21.28 13.66 1.22
CA GLN A 188 21.63 15.04 0.87
C GLN A 188 22.90 15.49 1.58
N TRP A 189 23.00 15.26 2.89
CA TRP A 189 24.18 15.64 3.66
C TRP A 189 25.44 14.84 3.28
N LEU A 190 25.32 13.53 3.07
CA LEU A 190 26.44 12.70 2.60
C LEU A 190 26.94 13.17 1.24
N HIS A 191 26.02 13.51 0.33
CA HIS A 191 26.33 14.07 -0.98
C HIS A 191 27.09 15.40 -0.85
N GLU A 192 26.59 16.34 -0.03
CA GLU A 192 27.26 17.62 0.26
C GLU A 192 28.68 17.42 0.81
N LYS A 193 28.92 16.33 1.56
CA LYS A 193 30.23 15.99 2.13
C LYS A 193 31.10 15.15 1.20
N GLY A 194 30.61 14.72 0.03
CA GLY A 194 31.31 13.80 -0.87
C GLY A 194 31.59 12.44 -0.24
N MET A 195 30.74 11.99 0.69
CA MET A 195 30.94 10.74 1.43
C MET A 195 30.07 9.62 0.84
N ASN A 196 30.67 8.45 0.63
CA ASN A 196 29.96 7.24 0.26
C ASN A 196 30.04 6.25 1.43
N LEU A 197 28.96 6.12 2.19
CA LEU A 197 28.89 5.31 3.41
C LEU A 197 27.66 4.41 3.37
N LEU A 198 27.83 3.16 3.82
CA LEU A 198 26.71 2.32 4.23
C LEU A 198 26.34 2.71 5.66
N ILE A 199 25.11 3.19 5.87
CA ILE A 199 24.60 3.52 7.20
C ILE A 199 23.44 2.57 7.50
N ASP A 200 23.64 1.72 8.50
CA ASP A 200 22.57 0.89 9.06
C ASP A 200 22.08 1.53 10.37
N VAL A 201 20.77 1.72 10.50
CA VAL A 201 20.14 2.35 11.66
C VAL A 201 18.99 1.49 12.13
N ALA A 202 19.18 0.83 13.27
CA ALA A 202 18.14 0.06 13.94
C ALA A 202 17.29 0.97 14.83
N PHE A 203 15.99 1.00 14.58
CA PHE A 203 15.01 1.70 15.43
C PHE A 203 14.20 0.69 16.23
N THR A 204 14.11 0.90 17.54
CA THR A 204 13.24 0.10 18.42
C THR A 204 11.78 0.55 18.35
N GLN A 205 11.52 1.77 17.85
CA GLN A 205 10.19 2.35 17.68
C GLN A 205 10.15 3.23 16.42
N THR A 206 8.96 3.45 15.85
CA THR A 206 8.81 4.35 14.68
C THR A 206 9.27 5.78 15.02
N PRO A 207 10.13 6.41 14.20
CA PRO A 207 10.68 7.74 14.46
C PRO A 207 9.65 8.84 14.15
N ARG A 208 8.58 8.92 14.96
CA ARG A 208 7.41 9.78 14.69
C ARG A 208 7.64 11.26 14.98
N GLU A 209 8.45 11.59 15.98
CA GLU A 209 8.35 12.95 16.55
C GLU A 209 9.42 13.93 16.07
N LYS A 210 10.66 13.50 15.74
CA LYS A 210 11.75 14.44 15.41
C LYS A 210 12.79 13.87 14.43
N PRO A 211 12.47 13.73 13.13
CA PRO A 211 13.44 13.30 12.11
C PRO A 211 14.74 14.12 12.12
N GLY A 212 14.63 15.43 12.37
CA GLY A 212 15.80 16.33 12.43
C GLY A 212 16.80 16.00 13.54
N LEU A 213 16.33 15.56 14.72
CA LEU A 213 17.23 15.18 15.82
C LEU A 213 17.99 13.90 15.52
N ILE A 214 17.32 12.92 14.92
CA ILE A 214 17.93 11.65 14.49
C ILE A 214 19.00 11.92 13.44
N VAL A 215 18.68 12.74 12.44
CA VAL A 215 19.66 13.17 11.42
C VAL A 215 20.87 13.85 12.09
N LYS A 216 20.64 14.76 13.05
CA LYS A 216 21.73 15.44 13.76
C LYS A 216 22.62 14.44 14.52
N ALA A 217 22.03 13.48 15.23
CA ALA A 217 22.77 12.46 15.96
C ALA A 217 23.64 11.60 15.03
N ILE A 218 23.10 11.19 13.87
CA ILE A 218 23.84 10.44 12.85
C ILE A 218 25.01 11.27 12.30
N LYS A 219 24.75 12.55 11.95
CA LYS A 219 25.81 13.47 11.50
C LYS A 219 26.94 13.59 12.52
N SER A 220 26.60 13.86 13.79
CA SER A 220 27.59 13.98 14.86
C SER A 220 28.39 12.70 15.09
N PHE A 221 27.75 11.53 15.03
CA PHE A 221 28.44 10.24 15.16
C PHE A 221 29.45 10.00 14.04
N ILE A 222 29.08 10.31 12.79
CA ILE A 222 29.97 10.13 11.62
C ILE A 222 31.11 11.14 11.66
N GLU A 223 30.83 12.41 11.96
CA GLU A 223 31.84 13.46 12.07
C GLU A 223 32.84 13.20 13.22
N GLY A 224 32.35 12.64 14.34
CA GLY A 224 33.17 12.22 15.47
C GLY A 224 34.02 10.97 15.23
N ARG A 225 33.81 10.26 14.12
CA ARG A 225 34.54 9.04 13.72
C ARG A 225 35.48 9.25 12.54
N ARG A 226 35.88 10.49 12.21
CA ARG A 226 36.87 10.73 11.14
C ARG A 226 38.05 9.77 11.28
N PRO A 227 38.33 8.91 10.28
CA PRO A 227 39.51 8.07 10.33
C PRO A 227 40.75 8.99 10.32
N GLU A 228 41.75 8.67 11.15
CA GLU A 228 43.09 9.20 10.94
C GLU A 228 43.43 8.98 9.47
N LYS A 229 43.96 10.02 8.81
CA LYS A 229 44.46 9.92 7.44
C LYS A 229 45.35 8.68 7.38
N VAL A 230 44.91 7.64 6.67
CA VAL A 230 45.82 6.56 6.29
C VAL A 230 46.87 7.24 5.43
N ALA A 231 48.07 7.37 5.98
CA ALA A 231 49.21 7.95 5.32
C ALA A 231 49.36 7.27 3.96
N SER A 232 49.46 8.09 2.92
CA SER A 232 49.82 7.70 1.56
C SER A 232 50.88 6.61 1.58
N LEU A 233 50.51 5.41 1.15
CA LEU A 233 51.48 4.38 0.79
C LEU A 233 52.25 4.91 -0.44
N LYS A 234 53.54 5.17 -0.23
CA LYS A 234 54.52 5.39 -1.29
C LYS A 234 54.72 4.10 -2.07
#